data_AF-A0A523RDI8-F1
#
_entry.id   AF-A0A523RDI8-F1
#
_cell.length_a   1.000
_cell.length_b   1.000
_cell.length_c   1.000
_cell.angle_alpha   90.00
_cell.angle_beta   90.00
_cell.angle_gamma   90.00
#
_symmetry.space_group_name_H-M   'P 1'
#
loop_
_entity.id
_entity.type
_entity.pdbx_description
1 polymer ?
#
loop_
_entity_poly.entity_id
_entity_poly.type
_entity_poly.pdbx_seq_one_letter_code
_entity_poly.pdbx_strand_id
1 'polypeptide(L)'
;MKQYSVDNITLIIDYSGVKTNEKFENISLTNYQTTAYHLLLNCCEITIKNYGLLIYVTEINSVGSWIYTVNNEPPSNIAANYYNLLDNDTVKWKHV
;
A
#
# COMPACT_ATOMS: atom_id res chain seq x y z
N MET A 1 -11.88 -5.51 -10.55
CA MET A 1 -11.37 -5.63 -11.94
C MET A 1 -10.03 -4.90 -12.00
N LYS A 2 -9.05 -5.35 -12.78
CA LYS A 2 -7.84 -4.55 -13.01
C LYS A 2 -8.20 -3.32 -13.85
N GLN A 3 -7.81 -2.14 -13.38
CA GLN A 3 -8.04 -0.88 -14.09
C GLN A 3 -6.76 -0.48 -14.83
N TYR A 4 -6.88 0.22 -15.96
CA TYR A 4 -5.69 0.70 -16.67
C TYR A 4 -4.95 1.75 -15.83
N SER A 5 -5.70 2.66 -15.22
CA SER A 5 -5.21 3.70 -14.33
C SER A 5 -6.15 3.92 -13.15
N VAL A 6 -5.61 4.52 -12.09
CA VAL A 6 -6.38 5.14 -11.00
C VAL A 6 -5.70 6.43 -10.56
N ASP A 7 -6.49 7.40 -10.14
CA ASP A 7 -6.06 8.76 -9.86
C ASP A 7 -6.46 9.25 -8.46
N ASN A 8 -5.80 10.32 -8.02
CA ASN A 8 -6.05 10.96 -6.72
C ASN A 8 -5.90 10.02 -5.52
N ILE A 9 -4.95 9.09 -5.59
CA ILE A 9 -4.71 8.13 -4.51
C ILE A 9 -3.89 8.79 -3.39
N THR A 10 -4.24 8.49 -2.15
CA THR A 10 -3.48 8.88 -0.96
C THR A 10 -2.84 7.67 -0.31
N LEU A 11 -1.56 7.77 0.04
CA LEU A 11 -0.83 6.78 0.84
C LEU A 11 -0.42 7.39 2.18
N ILE A 12 -0.69 6.68 3.27
CA ILE A 12 -0.27 7.05 4.62
C ILE A 12 0.58 5.92 5.20
N ILE A 13 1.79 6.24 5.66
CA ILE A 13 2.63 5.33 6.45
C ILE A 13 2.63 5.80 7.90
N ASP A 14 1.96 5.04 8.75
CA ASP A 14 1.81 5.28 10.18
C ASP A 14 2.77 4.38 10.96
N TYR A 15 3.94 4.92 11.27
CA TYR A 15 4.99 4.25 12.03
C TYR A 15 4.63 4.06 13.52
N SER A 16 3.45 4.50 13.95
CA SER A 16 2.94 4.33 15.33
C SER A 16 3.95 4.79 16.40
N GLY A 17 4.69 5.86 16.13
CA GLY A 17 5.67 6.46 17.04
C GLY A 17 7.11 5.96 16.88
N VAL A 18 7.38 4.96 16.02
CA VAL A 18 8.76 4.51 15.72
C VAL A 18 9.58 5.59 15.00
N LYS A 19 8.94 6.33 14.09
CA LYS A 19 9.48 7.55 13.47
C LYS A 19 8.34 8.45 12.97
N THR A 20 8.69 9.58 12.35
CA THR A 20 7.71 10.50 11.76
C THR A 20 6.90 9.81 10.66
N ASN A 21 5.58 9.97 10.72
CA ASN A 21 4.64 9.45 9.74
C ASN A 21 4.83 10.13 8.38
N GLU A 22 4.63 9.37 7.30
CA GLU A 22 4.78 9.82 5.92
C GLU A 22 3.41 9.83 5.24
N LYS A 23 3.16 10.83 4.39
CA LYS A 23 1.92 10.97 3.62
C LYS A 23 2.24 11.40 2.20
N PHE A 24 1.66 10.71 1.23
CA PHE A 24 1.79 11.00 -0.19
C PHE A 24 0.38 11.18 -0.76
N GLU A 25 0.15 12.23 -1.54
CA GLU A 25 -1.17 12.63 -2.05
C GLU A 25 -1.13 12.88 -3.55
N ASN A 26 -2.30 12.86 -4.18
CA ASN A 26 -2.47 13.07 -5.63
C ASN A 26 -1.66 12.08 -6.48
N ILE A 27 -1.54 10.84 -6.03
CA ILE A 27 -0.80 9.80 -6.78
C ILE A 27 -1.69 9.25 -7.89
N SER A 28 -1.09 9.11 -9.08
CA SER A 28 -1.66 8.38 -10.20
C SER A 28 -0.89 7.08 -10.44
N LEU A 29 -1.62 5.97 -10.58
CA LEU A 29 -1.07 4.68 -10.98
C LEU A 29 -1.61 4.33 -12.36
N THR A 30 -0.76 3.74 -13.22
CA THR A 30 -1.11 3.46 -14.62
C THR A 30 -0.60 2.07 -15.05
N ASN A 31 -0.82 1.70 -16.31
CA ASN A 31 -0.31 0.46 -16.90
C ASN A 31 -0.74 -0.82 -16.16
N TYR A 32 -1.97 -0.84 -15.64
CA TYR A 32 -2.51 -1.96 -14.86
C TYR A 32 -1.77 -2.27 -13.54
N GLN A 33 -0.90 -1.36 -13.10
CA GLN A 33 -0.20 -1.39 -11.81
C GLN A 33 -0.99 -0.62 -10.75
N THR A 34 -2.27 -0.94 -10.61
CA THR A 34 -3.24 -0.14 -9.83
C THR A 34 -3.62 -0.80 -8.50
N THR A 35 -2.67 -1.47 -7.84
CA THR A 35 -2.95 -2.18 -6.56
C THR A 35 -2.32 -1.47 -5.37
N ALA A 36 -2.77 -1.78 -4.16
CA ALA A 36 -2.17 -1.27 -2.92
C ALA A 36 -0.67 -1.58 -2.81
N TYR A 37 -0.22 -2.72 -3.37
CA TYR A 37 1.20 -3.05 -3.47
C TYR A 37 1.96 -2.13 -4.44
N HIS A 38 1.41 -1.88 -5.64
CA HIS A 38 2.07 -0.99 -6.61
C HIS A 38 2.13 0.45 -6.12
N LEU A 39 1.08 0.91 -5.41
CA LEU A 39 1.09 2.19 -4.71
C LEU A 39 2.29 2.28 -3.76
N LEU A 40 2.44 1.27 -2.89
CA LEU A 40 3.51 1.26 -1.90
C LEU A 40 4.90 1.18 -2.56
N LEU A 41 5.06 0.34 -3.59
CA LEU A 41 6.30 0.20 -4.35
C LEU A 41 6.72 1.51 -5.05
N ASN A 42 5.75 2.35 -5.45
CA ASN A 42 6.02 3.65 -6.07
C ASN A 42 6.55 4.68 -5.05
N CYS A 43 6.12 4.61 -3.80
CA CYS A 43 6.40 5.64 -2.80
C CYS A 43 7.48 5.28 -1.77
N CYS A 44 7.78 4.00 -1.59
CA CYS A 44 8.61 3.54 -0.48
C CYS A 44 9.59 2.44 -0.89
N GLU A 45 10.70 2.35 -0.16
CA GLU A 45 11.57 1.17 -0.22
C GLU A 45 10.93 0.05 0.60
N ILE A 46 10.76 -1.13 -0.01
CA ILE A 46 10.07 -2.26 0.64
C ILE A 46 10.88 -3.55 0.56
N THR A 47 10.82 -4.32 1.65
CA THR A 47 11.26 -5.71 1.67
C THR A 47 10.02 -6.60 1.59
N ILE A 48 10.07 -7.65 0.76
CA ILE A 48 8.95 -8.57 0.57
C ILE A 48 9.34 -10.03 0.82
N LYS A 49 8.36 -10.81 1.25
CA LYS A 49 8.37 -12.27 1.12
C LYS A 49 7.38 -12.68 0.03
N ASN A 50 7.90 -13.41 -0.96
CA ASN A 50 7.13 -13.91 -2.08
C ASN A 50 6.80 -15.40 -1.88
N TYR A 51 5.51 -15.72 -1.77
CA TYR A 51 5.00 -17.10 -1.66
C TYR A 51 4.31 -17.54 -2.97
N GLY A 52 4.89 -17.17 -4.11
CA GLY A 52 4.36 -17.43 -5.45
C GLY A 52 3.33 -16.38 -5.83
N LEU A 53 2.05 -16.65 -5.52
CA LEU A 53 0.96 -15.75 -5.88
C LEU A 53 0.83 -14.57 -4.91
N LEU A 54 1.09 -14.80 -3.62
CA LEU A 54 0.92 -13.80 -2.57
C LEU A 54 2.25 -13.10 -2.27
N ILE A 55 2.23 -11.77 -2.28
CA ILE A 55 3.37 -10.94 -1.87
C ILE A 55 3.03 -10.33 -0.51
N TYR A 56 3.88 -10.57 0.47
CA TYR A 56 3.78 -9.98 1.80
C TYR A 56 4.88 -8.95 1.98
N VAL A 57 4.48 -7.74 2.35
CA VAL A 57 5.40 -6.67 2.72
C VAL A 57 5.88 -6.94 4.14
N THR A 58 7.18 -7.13 4.31
CA THR A 58 7.78 -7.37 5.62
C THR A 58 8.40 -6.12 6.20
N GLU A 59 8.87 -5.20 5.36
CA GLU A 59 9.46 -3.94 5.78
C GLU A 59 9.09 -2.79 4.84
N ILE A 60 8.98 -1.58 5.40
CA ILE A 60 8.75 -0.31 4.70
C ILE A 60 9.74 0.70 5.26
N ASN A 61 10.61 1.25 4.41
CA ASN A 61 11.67 2.20 4.77
C ASN A 61 12.46 1.73 6.01
N SER A 62 12.94 0.48 5.95
CA SER A 62 13.73 -0.22 6.99
C SER A 62 13.01 -0.48 8.33
N VAL A 63 11.69 -0.35 8.40
CA VAL A 63 10.89 -0.70 9.59
C VAL A 63 10.04 -1.93 9.26
N GLY A 64 10.05 -2.94 10.13
CA GLY A 64 9.31 -4.21 9.94
C GLY A 64 7.87 -4.18 10.47
N SER A 65 7.10 -5.25 10.25
CA SER A 65 5.76 -5.50 10.83
C SER A 65 4.68 -4.48 10.45
N TRP A 66 3.77 -4.88 9.56
CA TRP A 66 2.74 -3.98 9.05
C TRP A 66 1.38 -4.63 8.82
N ILE A 67 0.33 -3.84 9.04
CA ILE A 67 -1.02 -4.08 8.52
C ILE A 67 -1.41 -2.95 7.58
N TYR A 68 -2.25 -3.25 6.57
CA TYR A 68 -2.77 -2.22 5.67
C TYR A 68 -4.29 -2.19 5.64
N THR A 69 -4.81 -0.99 5.44
CA THR A 69 -6.24 -0.70 5.26
C THR A 69 -6.43 0.15 4.01
N VAL A 70 -7.63 0.09 3.44
CA VAL A 70 -8.06 0.96 2.34
C VAL A 70 -9.35 1.65 2.78
N ASN A 71 -9.43 2.97 2.67
CA ASN A 71 -10.56 3.80 3.10
C ASN A 71 -10.98 3.55 4.57
N ASN A 72 -10.01 3.31 5.45
CA ASN A 72 -10.20 2.97 6.87
C ASN A 72 -10.98 1.67 7.15
N GLU A 73 -11.26 0.85 6.14
CA GLU A 73 -11.80 -0.48 6.34
C GLU A 73 -10.79 -1.39 7.05
N PRO A 74 -11.23 -2.35 7.88
CA PRO A 74 -10.37 -3.23 8.66
C PRO A 74 -9.34 -3.98 7.79
N PRO A 75 -8.28 -4.56 8.40
CA PRO A 75 -7.18 -5.18 7.67
C PRO A 75 -7.70 -6.07 6.56
N SER A 76 -7.30 -5.72 5.35
CA SER A 76 -7.73 -6.46 4.17
C SER A 76 -7.15 -7.87 4.27
N ASN A 77 -8.02 -8.88 4.40
CA ASN A 77 -7.64 -10.29 4.29
C ASN A 77 -7.15 -10.66 2.86
N ILE A 78 -7.08 -9.68 1.97
CA ILE A 78 -6.55 -9.79 0.61
C ILE A 78 -5.10 -9.29 0.64
N ALA A 79 -4.18 -10.01 0.01
CA ALA A 79 -2.81 -9.51 -0.11
C ALA A 79 -2.76 -8.20 -0.93
N ALA A 80 -1.85 -7.29 -0.59
CA ALA A 80 -1.78 -5.96 -1.21
C ALA A 80 -1.56 -6.01 -2.74
N ASN A 81 -0.96 -7.09 -3.25
CA ASN A 81 -0.78 -7.31 -4.69
C ASN A 81 -2.05 -7.76 -5.43
N TYR A 82 -3.12 -8.11 -4.72
CA TYR A 82 -4.43 -8.47 -5.26
C TYR A 82 -5.52 -7.41 -5.07
N TYR A 83 -5.33 -6.47 -4.13
CA TYR A 83 -6.29 -5.41 -3.90
C TYR A 83 -6.14 -4.32 -4.97
N ASN A 84 -7.05 -4.28 -5.94
CA ASN A 84 -7.10 -3.21 -6.94
C ASN A 84 -7.75 -1.97 -6.31
N LEU A 85 -7.08 -0.84 -6.44
CA LEU A 85 -7.57 0.46 -5.98
C LEU A 85 -8.60 1.02 -6.96
N LEU A 86 -9.37 1.99 -6.47
CA LEU A 86 -10.27 2.87 -7.21
C LEU A 86 -9.79 4.32 -7.06
N ASP A 87 -10.26 5.20 -7.93
CA ASP A 87 -9.98 6.63 -7.84
C ASP A 87 -10.37 7.17 -6.46
N ASN A 88 -9.54 8.05 -5.92
CA ASN A 88 -9.70 8.69 -4.60
C ASN A 88 -9.52 7.76 -3.39
N ASP A 89 -9.07 6.50 -3.58
CA ASP A 89 -8.77 5.61 -2.46
C ASP A 89 -7.66 6.17 -1.56
N THR A 90 -7.82 5.96 -0.26
CA THR A 90 -6.78 6.19 0.74
C THR A 90 -6.26 4.87 1.28
N VAL A 91 -4.99 4.57 1.07
CA VAL A 91 -4.31 3.40 1.61
C VAL A 91 -3.50 3.80 2.83
N LYS A 92 -3.66 3.07 3.93
CA LYS A 92 -2.87 3.29 5.15
C LYS A 92 -2.13 2.01 5.52
N TRP A 93 -0.82 2.12 5.71
CA TRP A 93 0.01 1.09 6.33
C TRP A 93 0.31 1.51 7.76
N LYS A 94 -0.05 0.66 8.73
CA LYS A 94 0.17 0.91 10.16
C LYS A 94 1.13 -0.13 10.72
N HIS A 95 2.17 0.37 11.40
CA HIS A 95 3.12 -0.47 12.13
C HIS A 95 2.44 -1.19 13.29
N VAL A 96 2.83 -2.45 13.53
CA VAL A 96 2.26 -3.32 14.58
C VAL A 96 3.31 -3.74 15.60
#